data_AF-A0A6M6JEY0-F1
#
_entry.id   AF-A0A6M6JEY0-F1
#
_cell.length_a   1.000
_cell.length_b   1.000
_cell.length_c   1.000
_cell.angle_alpha   90.00
_cell.angle_beta   90.00
_cell.angle_gamma   90.00
#
_symmetry.space_group_name_H-M   'P 1'
#
loop_
_entity.id
_entity.type
_entity.pdbx_description
1 polymer ?
#
loop_
_entity_poly.entity_id
_entity_poly.type
_entity_poly.pdbx_seq_one_letter_code
_entity_poly.pdbx_strand_id
1 'polypeptide(L)'
;MTRPTRQPVPPPVALADAVAPDRERHRTLIDAALDWLAAHDREADPDLLALVCAVADHRRGSPTRWSRTGVAGALRADLSTWCSRRRCLVPDGVPEAMWSWFDALHATGRLDPSSDPLAELRKPLCCAGGLDQDGRPLPAGAPRQVECECFLPYRETAELLGALVRLAERYGGDPLDPLRRLVEDPDDLPEPLTDLDALPDLDALPGLDALPGREGERWEGPPWTVSGP
;
A
#
# COMPACT_ATOMS: atom_id res chain seq x y z
N MET A 1 35.51 -38.70 -1.01
CA MET A 1 34.37 -37.84 -1.44
C MET A 1 34.86 -36.41 -1.51
N THR A 2 35.09 -35.89 -2.72
CA THR A 2 35.61 -34.53 -2.95
C THR A 2 34.43 -33.57 -2.93
N ARG A 3 34.39 -32.63 -1.98
CA ARG A 3 33.33 -31.62 -1.85
C ARG A 3 33.36 -30.74 -3.11
N PRO A 4 32.25 -30.59 -3.87
CA PRO A 4 32.26 -29.76 -5.07
C PRO A 4 32.64 -28.33 -4.70
N THR A 5 33.63 -27.79 -5.39
CA THR A 5 34.10 -26.42 -5.24
C THR A 5 32.94 -25.49 -5.56
N ARG A 6 32.52 -24.67 -4.59
CA ARG A 6 31.44 -23.70 -4.76
C ARG A 6 31.87 -22.71 -5.84
N GLN A 7 31.16 -22.69 -6.98
CA GLN A 7 31.39 -21.68 -8.00
C GLN A 7 31.20 -20.28 -7.39
N PRO A 8 32.07 -19.31 -7.72
CA PRO A 8 31.90 -17.94 -7.26
C PRO A 8 30.58 -17.39 -7.79
N VAL A 9 29.77 -16.80 -6.90
CA VAL A 9 28.53 -16.11 -7.27
C VAL A 9 28.93 -14.84 -8.02
N PRO A 10 28.38 -14.59 -9.23
CA PRO A 10 28.66 -13.36 -9.95
C PRO A 10 28.25 -12.12 -9.13
N PRO A 11 28.95 -10.98 -9.28
CA PRO A 11 28.60 -9.77 -8.55
C PRO A 11 27.18 -9.29 -8.91
N PRO A 12 26.53 -8.55 -8.00
CA PRO A 12 25.21 -7.99 -8.28
C PRO A 12 25.27 -6.98 -9.42
N VAL A 13 24.19 -6.91 -10.19
CA VAL A 13 23.94 -5.91 -11.22
C VAL A 13 23.65 -4.57 -10.54
N ALA A 14 24.18 -3.47 -11.09
CA ALA A 14 23.87 -2.14 -10.60
C ALA A 14 22.37 -1.83 -10.80
N LEU A 15 21.77 -1.07 -9.89
CA LEU A 15 20.35 -0.72 -9.98
C LEU A 15 20.02 -0.03 -11.32
N ALA A 16 20.87 0.90 -11.75
CA ALA A 16 20.70 1.63 -13.00
C ALA A 16 20.53 0.70 -14.20
N ASP A 17 21.40 -0.29 -14.33
CA ASP A 17 21.34 -1.29 -15.38
C ASP A 17 20.11 -2.20 -15.23
N ALA A 18 19.79 -2.57 -13.99
CA ALA A 18 18.66 -3.45 -13.68
C ALA A 18 17.33 -2.79 -14.03
N VAL A 19 17.14 -1.50 -13.76
CA VAL A 19 15.88 -0.76 -14.02
C VAL A 19 15.83 -0.07 -15.38
N ALA A 20 16.92 -0.04 -16.17
CA ALA A 20 16.98 0.66 -17.46
C ALA A 20 15.79 0.36 -18.40
N PRO A 21 15.30 -0.90 -18.55
CA PRO A 21 14.13 -1.18 -19.38
C PRO A 21 12.85 -0.52 -18.86
N ASP A 22 12.66 -0.49 -17.54
CA ASP A 22 11.48 0.11 -16.90
C ASP A 22 11.56 1.64 -16.90
N ARG A 23 12.78 2.19 -16.78
CA ARG A 23 13.03 3.64 -16.93
C ARG A 23 12.66 4.11 -18.32
N GLU A 24 13.07 3.40 -19.38
CA GLU A 24 12.70 3.78 -20.75
C GLU A 24 11.20 3.62 -20.99
N ARG A 25 10.61 2.52 -20.52
CA ARG A 25 9.15 2.27 -20.67
C ARG A 25 8.32 3.37 -20.03
N HIS A 26 8.69 3.81 -18.84
CA HIS A 26 7.93 4.76 -18.02
C HIS A 26 8.51 6.17 -18.05
N ARG A 27 9.41 6.48 -19.00
CA ARG A 27 10.18 7.73 -19.07
C ARG A 27 9.30 8.96 -18.92
N THR A 28 8.22 9.06 -19.72
CA THR A 28 7.32 10.22 -19.66
C THR A 28 6.69 10.43 -18.27
N LEU A 29 6.38 9.35 -17.56
CA LEU A 29 5.78 9.44 -16.23
C LEU A 29 6.83 9.80 -15.17
N ILE A 30 8.02 9.23 -15.29
CA ILE A 30 9.17 9.51 -14.41
C ILE A 30 9.62 10.96 -14.58
N ASP A 31 9.83 11.41 -15.81
CA ASP A 31 10.22 12.80 -16.11
C ASP A 31 9.19 13.79 -15.56
N ALA A 32 7.89 13.53 -15.77
CA ALA A 32 6.84 14.39 -15.23
C ALA A 32 6.82 14.44 -13.70
N ALA A 33 7.18 13.35 -13.01
CA ALA A 33 7.31 13.33 -11.56
C ALA A 33 8.55 14.10 -11.10
N LEU A 34 9.69 13.92 -11.78
CA LEU A 34 10.94 14.64 -11.49
C LEU A 34 10.80 16.14 -11.71
N ASP A 35 10.15 16.56 -12.80
CA ASP A 35 9.87 17.98 -13.07
C ASP A 35 9.03 18.60 -11.95
N TRP A 36 8.01 17.87 -11.48
CA TRP A 36 7.18 18.34 -10.37
C TRP A 36 7.99 18.42 -9.07
N LEU A 37 8.80 17.40 -8.75
CA LEU A 37 9.62 17.39 -7.54
C LEU A 37 10.65 18.53 -7.55
N ALA A 38 11.32 18.75 -8.67
CA ALA A 38 12.27 19.85 -8.85
C ALA A 38 11.62 21.22 -8.66
N ALA A 39 10.39 21.40 -9.17
CA ALA A 39 9.62 22.64 -8.98
C ALA A 39 9.20 22.89 -7.52
N HIS A 40 9.33 21.89 -6.64
CA HIS A 40 9.00 21.97 -5.21
C HIS A 40 10.23 21.78 -4.31
N ASP A 41 11.44 22.03 -4.84
CA ASP A 41 12.72 21.90 -4.13
C ASP A 41 12.94 20.51 -3.50
N ARG A 42 12.46 19.47 -4.18
CA ARG A 42 12.65 18.06 -3.79
C ARG A 42 13.46 17.32 -4.85
N GLU A 43 14.41 16.54 -4.38
CA GLU A 43 15.20 15.64 -5.23
C GLU A 43 14.69 14.20 -5.08
N ALA A 44 14.71 13.45 -6.18
CA ALA A 44 14.50 12.02 -6.17
C ALA A 44 15.40 11.37 -7.21
N ASP A 45 15.87 10.16 -6.89
CA ASP A 45 16.66 9.36 -7.81
C ASP A 45 15.73 8.76 -8.89
N PRO A 46 15.94 9.06 -10.19
CA PRO A 46 15.17 8.47 -11.29
C PRO A 46 15.20 6.93 -11.29
N ASP A 47 16.25 6.32 -10.76
CA ASP A 47 16.44 4.88 -10.71
C ASP A 47 15.53 4.24 -9.66
N LEU A 48 15.32 4.95 -8.54
CA LEU A 48 14.36 4.55 -7.51
C LEU A 48 12.92 4.70 -8.01
N LEU A 49 12.60 5.79 -8.72
CA LEU A 49 11.27 5.95 -9.32
C LEU A 49 10.99 4.88 -10.38
N ALA A 50 12.00 4.55 -11.21
CA ALA A 50 11.90 3.44 -12.16
C ALA A 50 11.69 2.09 -11.45
N LEU A 51 12.33 1.85 -10.30
CA LEU A 51 12.09 0.65 -9.49
C LEU A 51 10.64 0.60 -8.97
N VAL A 52 10.08 1.71 -8.51
CA VAL A 52 8.68 1.79 -8.08
C VAL A 52 7.73 1.41 -9.23
N CYS A 53 7.96 1.95 -10.42
CA CYS A 53 7.21 1.57 -11.62
C CYS A 53 7.36 0.08 -11.96
N ALA A 54 8.59 -0.44 -11.90
CA ALA A 54 8.88 -1.83 -12.23
C ALA A 54 8.20 -2.82 -11.27
N VAL A 55 8.10 -2.47 -9.99
CA VAL A 55 7.37 -3.26 -8.99
C VAL A 55 5.86 -3.18 -9.22
N ALA A 56 5.32 -2.02 -9.59
CA ALA A 56 3.91 -1.90 -9.96
C ALA A 56 3.55 -2.81 -11.14
N ASP A 57 4.36 -2.79 -12.20
CA ASP A 57 4.21 -3.68 -13.36
C ASP A 57 4.33 -5.15 -12.96
N HIS A 58 5.28 -5.48 -12.07
CA HIS A 58 5.49 -6.85 -11.59
C HIS A 58 4.24 -7.43 -10.90
N ARG A 59 3.53 -6.57 -10.16
CA ARG A 59 2.25 -6.89 -9.51
C ARG A 59 1.08 -6.93 -10.48
N ARG A 60 1.33 -6.81 -11.80
CA ARG A 60 0.34 -6.67 -12.88
C ARG A 60 -0.58 -5.45 -12.68
N GLY A 61 -0.08 -4.44 -11.98
CA GLY A 61 -0.76 -3.17 -11.77
C GLY A 61 -0.31 -2.11 -12.77
N SER A 62 -0.67 -0.86 -12.47
CA SER A 62 -0.15 0.33 -13.13
C SER A 62 0.72 1.11 -12.16
N PRO A 63 1.84 1.73 -12.59
CA PRO A 63 2.60 2.66 -11.74
C PRO A 63 1.78 3.82 -11.16
N THR A 64 0.63 4.13 -11.76
CA THR A 64 -0.30 5.17 -11.34
C THR A 64 -1.44 4.69 -10.46
N ARG A 65 -1.58 3.37 -10.23
CA ARG A 65 -2.70 2.79 -9.47
C ARG A 65 -2.20 1.97 -8.30
N TRP A 66 -2.49 2.45 -7.09
CA TRP A 66 -2.00 1.83 -5.86
C TRP A 66 -3.10 1.67 -4.81
N SER A 67 -3.02 0.58 -4.06
CA SER A 67 -3.75 0.42 -2.80
C SER A 67 -2.77 0.39 -1.63
N ARG A 68 -3.24 0.70 -0.43
CA ARG A 68 -2.54 0.58 0.85
C ARG A 68 -1.96 -0.83 1.03
N THR A 69 -2.76 -1.86 0.74
CA THR A 69 -2.30 -3.26 0.75
C THR A 69 -1.26 -3.52 -0.33
N GLY A 70 -1.37 -2.86 -1.47
CA GLY A 70 -0.40 -2.96 -2.56
C GLY A 70 0.96 -2.35 -2.21
N VAL A 71 0.97 -1.18 -1.58
CA VAL A 71 2.19 -0.55 -1.05
C VAL A 71 2.81 -1.43 0.04
N ALA A 72 2.00 -1.95 0.97
CA ALA A 72 2.48 -2.85 2.01
C ALA A 72 3.09 -4.15 1.44
N GLY A 73 2.46 -4.73 0.41
CA GLY A 73 3.00 -5.90 -0.31
C GLY A 73 4.31 -5.60 -1.03
N ALA A 74 4.41 -4.43 -1.67
CA ALA A 74 5.62 -4.00 -2.35
C ALA A 74 6.82 -3.90 -1.40
N LEU A 75 6.63 -3.24 -0.24
CA LEU A 75 7.64 -3.09 0.80
C LEU A 75 8.07 -4.42 1.42
N ARG A 76 7.11 -5.33 1.66
CA ARG A 76 7.39 -6.60 2.36
C ARG A 76 8.02 -7.68 1.47
N ALA A 77 7.64 -7.75 0.20
CA ALA A 77 7.96 -8.90 -0.64
C ALA A 77 8.35 -8.56 -2.08
N ASP A 78 7.65 -7.65 -2.75
CA ASP A 78 7.83 -7.52 -4.21
C ASP A 78 9.15 -6.85 -4.56
N LEU A 79 9.59 -5.83 -3.79
CA LEU A 79 10.88 -5.18 -4.01
C LEU A 79 12.03 -6.19 -3.91
N SER A 80 12.06 -6.98 -2.85
CA SER A 80 13.11 -7.98 -2.64
C SER A 80 13.05 -9.09 -3.69
N THR A 81 11.85 -9.53 -4.06
CA THR A 81 11.64 -10.55 -5.09
C THR A 81 12.09 -10.04 -6.47
N TRP A 82 11.70 -8.82 -6.82
CA TRP A 82 12.07 -8.19 -8.09
C TRP A 82 13.58 -7.99 -8.19
N CYS A 83 14.20 -7.42 -7.15
CA CYS A 83 15.65 -7.17 -7.11
C CYS A 83 16.44 -8.48 -7.21
N SER A 84 16.03 -9.51 -6.46
CA SER A 84 16.65 -10.83 -6.50
C SER A 84 16.59 -11.45 -7.91
N ARG A 85 15.46 -11.34 -8.60
CA ARG A 85 15.31 -11.87 -9.98
C ARG A 85 16.21 -11.16 -10.98
N ARG A 86 16.51 -9.88 -10.76
CA ARG A 86 17.43 -9.09 -11.60
C ARG A 86 18.87 -9.08 -11.10
N ARG A 87 19.14 -9.82 -10.01
CA ARG A 87 20.45 -9.91 -9.35
C ARG A 87 20.98 -8.55 -8.89
N CYS A 88 20.11 -7.62 -8.51
CA CYS A 88 20.51 -6.37 -7.87
C CYS A 88 20.15 -6.41 -6.38
N LEU A 89 20.79 -5.55 -5.59
CA LEU A 89 20.41 -5.36 -4.19
C LEU A 89 19.16 -4.48 -4.12
N VAL A 90 18.38 -4.64 -3.06
CA VAL A 90 17.32 -3.67 -2.74
C VAL A 90 18.02 -2.38 -2.30
N PRO A 91 17.81 -1.25 -2.99
CA PRO A 91 18.45 0.00 -2.62
C PRO A 91 17.80 0.59 -1.37
N ASP A 92 18.56 1.37 -0.61
CA ASP A 92 18.02 2.23 0.42
C ASP A 92 17.20 3.38 -0.22
N GLY A 93 16.33 4.04 0.56
CA GLY A 93 15.59 5.21 0.07
C GLY A 93 14.32 4.91 -0.74
N VAL A 94 13.97 3.63 -0.96
CA VAL A 94 12.76 3.27 -1.72
C VAL A 94 11.48 3.79 -1.06
N PRO A 95 11.27 3.70 0.27
CA PRO A 95 10.08 4.28 0.89
C PRO A 95 9.93 5.78 0.62
N GLU A 96 11.02 6.55 0.69
CA GLU A 96 11.07 7.99 0.43
C GLU A 96 10.78 8.30 -1.06
N ALA A 97 11.30 7.46 -1.96
CA ALA A 97 10.98 7.54 -3.38
C ALA A 97 9.51 7.24 -3.66
N MET A 98 8.92 6.21 -3.02
CA MET A 98 7.49 5.92 -3.12
C MET A 98 6.63 7.06 -2.56
N TRP A 99 7.04 7.68 -1.45
CA TRP A 99 6.36 8.85 -0.90
C TRP A 99 6.34 10.00 -1.92
N SER A 100 7.52 10.34 -2.45
CA SER A 100 7.68 11.41 -3.45
C SER A 100 6.92 11.10 -4.75
N TRP A 101 6.88 9.84 -5.15
CA TRP A 101 6.10 9.36 -6.30
C TRP A 101 4.61 9.60 -6.10
N PHE A 102 4.04 9.21 -4.94
CA PHE A 102 2.62 9.40 -4.68
C PHE A 102 2.23 10.87 -4.59
N ASP A 103 3.08 11.72 -4.01
CA ASP A 103 2.87 13.16 -3.97
C ASP A 103 2.81 13.76 -5.37
N ALA A 104 3.77 13.40 -6.24
CA ALA A 104 3.83 13.88 -7.61
C ALA A 104 2.62 13.41 -8.43
N LEU A 105 2.24 12.13 -8.31
CA LEU A 105 1.06 11.60 -8.99
C LEU A 105 -0.22 12.30 -8.53
N HIS A 106 -0.40 12.49 -7.23
CA HIS A 106 -1.58 13.13 -6.67
C HIS A 106 -1.68 14.60 -7.09
N ALA A 107 -0.59 15.36 -6.91
CA ALA A 107 -0.56 16.79 -7.22
C ALA A 107 -0.73 17.09 -8.71
N THR A 108 -0.29 16.18 -9.59
CA THR A 108 -0.44 16.34 -11.04
C THR A 108 -1.69 15.68 -11.61
N GLY A 109 -2.58 15.14 -10.75
CA GLY A 109 -3.81 14.47 -11.17
C GLY A 109 -3.58 13.17 -11.96
N ARG A 110 -2.39 12.58 -11.84
CA ARG A 110 -2.00 11.32 -12.50
C ARG A 110 -2.20 10.08 -11.64
N LEU A 111 -2.52 10.25 -10.35
CA LEU A 111 -2.94 9.14 -9.50
C LEU A 111 -4.32 8.66 -9.97
N ASP A 112 -4.41 7.38 -10.35
CA ASP A 112 -5.64 6.79 -10.85
C ASP A 112 -6.76 6.89 -9.79
N PRO A 113 -7.99 7.31 -10.14
CA PRO A 113 -9.10 7.46 -9.19
C PRO A 113 -9.49 6.18 -8.43
N SER A 114 -9.14 5.00 -8.96
CA SER A 114 -9.35 3.71 -8.27
C SER A 114 -8.27 3.38 -7.23
N SER A 115 -7.24 4.23 -7.12
CA SER A 115 -6.25 4.15 -6.05
C SER A 115 -6.86 4.48 -4.71
N ASP A 116 -6.24 3.98 -3.64
CA ASP A 116 -6.54 4.46 -2.31
C ASP A 116 -6.13 5.94 -2.15
N PRO A 117 -6.80 6.71 -1.28
CA PRO A 117 -6.42 8.10 -1.01
C PRO A 117 -4.95 8.24 -0.61
N LEU A 118 -4.32 9.37 -0.95
CA LEU A 118 -2.90 9.61 -0.67
C LEU A 118 -2.52 9.36 0.81
N ALA A 119 -3.38 9.75 1.75
CA ALA A 119 -3.18 9.50 3.17
C ALA A 119 -3.07 8.00 3.50
N GLU A 120 -3.87 7.16 2.86
CA GLU A 120 -3.84 5.70 3.04
C GLU A 120 -2.63 5.05 2.38
N LEU A 121 -2.17 5.57 1.23
CA LEU A 121 -0.94 5.11 0.56
C LEU A 121 0.31 5.39 1.39
N ARG A 122 0.30 6.43 2.23
CA ARG A 122 1.42 6.82 3.10
C ARG A 122 1.53 5.97 4.37
N LYS A 123 0.43 5.43 4.90
CA LYS A 123 0.46 4.61 6.14
C LYS A 123 1.46 3.45 6.10
N PRO A 124 1.55 2.63 5.04
CA PRO A 124 2.55 1.56 4.95
C PRO A 124 3.99 2.09 4.91
N LEU A 125 4.21 3.27 4.31
CA LEU A 125 5.53 3.92 4.28
C LEU A 125 5.92 4.37 5.69
N CYS A 126 4.99 4.89 6.49
CA CYS A 126 5.26 5.22 7.88
C CYS A 126 5.48 3.96 8.74
N CYS A 127 4.59 2.96 8.65
CA CYS A 127 4.60 1.84 9.58
C CYS A 127 5.68 0.79 9.26
N ALA A 128 5.89 0.48 7.98
CA ALA A 128 6.83 -0.56 7.53
C ALA A 128 8.06 0.04 6.83
N GLY A 129 7.89 1.17 6.14
CA GLY A 129 9.00 1.90 5.51
C GLY A 129 9.83 2.74 6.47
N GLY A 130 9.36 2.95 7.72
CA GLY A 130 10.12 3.67 8.74
C GLY A 130 10.16 5.19 8.52
N LEU A 131 9.17 5.75 7.83
CA LEU A 131 9.06 7.19 7.62
C LEU A 131 8.23 7.88 8.72
N ASP A 132 8.48 9.16 8.93
CA ASP A 132 7.61 10.05 9.68
C ASP A 132 6.44 10.57 8.84
N GLN A 133 5.58 11.42 9.42
CA GLN A 133 4.42 12.00 8.75
C GLN A 133 4.78 12.97 7.61
N ASP A 134 6.03 13.39 7.49
CA ASP A 134 6.53 14.26 6.43
C ASP A 134 7.25 13.46 5.33
N GLY A 135 7.32 12.13 5.45
CA GLY A 135 8.01 11.26 4.51
C GLY A 135 9.53 11.21 4.70
N ARG A 136 10.04 11.62 5.86
CA ARG A 136 11.46 11.55 6.20
C ARG A 136 11.78 10.28 7.00
N PRO A 137 12.99 9.71 6.88
CA PRO A 137 13.39 8.56 7.67
C PRO A 137 13.37 8.87 9.17
N LEU A 138 12.76 7.98 9.94
CA LEU A 138 12.87 8.00 11.39
C LEU A 138 14.31 7.69 11.82
N PRO A 139 14.81 8.29 12.92
CA PRO A 139 16.10 7.90 13.50
C PRO A 139 16.14 6.42 13.84
N ALA A 140 17.32 5.81 13.71
CA ALA A 140 17.51 4.40 14.06
C ALA A 140 17.04 4.12 15.50
N GLY A 141 16.15 3.14 15.66
CA GLY A 141 15.60 2.74 16.95
C GLY A 141 14.48 3.63 17.50
N ALA A 142 14.06 4.68 16.77
CA ALA A 142 12.88 5.45 17.13
C ALA A 142 11.61 4.57 17.08
N PRO A 143 10.65 4.77 18.00
CA PRO A 143 9.37 4.08 17.93
C PRO A 143 8.61 4.50 16.67
N ARG A 144 7.81 3.57 16.14
CA ARG A 144 6.89 3.87 15.04
C ARG A 144 5.88 4.92 15.49
N GLN A 145 5.63 5.91 14.64
CA GLN A 145 4.67 6.98 14.94
C GLN A 145 3.21 6.58 14.69
N VAL A 146 2.99 5.53 13.89
CA VAL A 146 1.65 4.99 13.59
C VAL A 146 1.60 3.50 13.83
N GLU A 147 0.45 3.04 14.31
CA GLU A 147 0.15 1.62 14.35
C GLU A 147 -0.02 1.06 12.93
N CYS A 148 0.21 -0.25 12.78
CA CYS A 148 0.14 -0.89 11.49
C CYS A 148 -1.32 -1.18 11.11
N GLU A 149 -1.92 -0.31 10.30
CA GLU A 149 -3.29 -0.46 9.80
C GLU A 149 -3.38 -1.06 8.39
N CYS A 150 -2.25 -1.46 7.78
CA CYS A 150 -2.18 -1.76 6.34
C CYS A 150 -3.21 -2.79 5.84
N PHE A 151 -3.65 -3.70 6.70
CA PHE A 151 -4.57 -4.81 6.39
C PHE A 151 -5.90 -4.70 7.13
N LEU A 152 -6.15 -3.61 7.85
CA LEU A 152 -7.49 -3.36 8.36
C LEU A 152 -8.43 -3.04 7.18
N PRO A 153 -9.74 -3.32 7.27
CA PRO A 153 -10.69 -2.77 6.31
C PRO A 153 -10.71 -1.25 6.50
N TYR A 154 -10.71 -0.50 5.40
CA TYR A 154 -10.88 0.95 5.45
C TYR A 154 -11.79 1.43 4.33
N ARG A 155 -11.66 0.82 3.14
CA ARG A 155 -12.51 1.12 1.99
C ARG A 155 -13.93 0.67 2.28
N GLU A 156 -14.08 -0.56 2.74
CA GLU A 156 -15.34 -1.17 3.17
C GLU A 156 -15.96 -0.35 4.30
N THR A 157 -15.14 0.10 5.25
CA THR A 157 -15.58 0.97 6.34
C THR A 157 -16.04 2.33 5.82
N ALA A 158 -15.28 2.97 4.94
CA ALA A 158 -15.63 4.27 4.37
C ALA A 158 -16.89 4.20 3.49
N GLU A 159 -17.05 3.14 2.71
CA GLU A 159 -18.22 2.88 1.87
C GLU A 159 -19.47 2.65 2.72
N LEU A 160 -19.36 1.81 3.76
CA LEU A 160 -20.42 1.59 4.74
C LEU A 160 -20.84 2.90 5.41
N LEU A 161 -19.87 3.66 5.93
CA LEU A 161 -20.13 4.96 6.55
C LEU A 161 -20.80 5.93 5.57
N GLY A 162 -20.36 5.96 4.31
CA GLY A 162 -20.98 6.77 3.27
C GLY A 162 -22.42 6.34 2.96
N ALA A 163 -22.71 5.04 2.95
CA ALA A 163 -24.06 4.52 2.77
C ALA A 163 -24.98 4.91 3.93
N LEU A 164 -24.49 4.81 5.17
CA LEU A 164 -25.20 5.23 6.37
C LEU A 164 -25.55 6.72 6.33
N VAL A 165 -24.60 7.59 5.92
CA VAL A 165 -24.85 9.02 5.75
C VAL A 165 -25.95 9.28 4.73
N ARG A 166 -25.88 8.67 3.53
CA ARG A 166 -26.90 8.85 2.49
C ARG A 166 -28.29 8.38 2.95
N LEU A 167 -28.35 7.33 3.74
CA LEU A 167 -29.59 6.81 4.30
C LEU A 167 -30.17 7.78 5.34
N ALA A 168 -29.34 8.32 6.23
CA ALA A 168 -29.76 9.33 7.20
C ALA A 168 -30.27 10.61 6.53
N GLU A 169 -29.58 11.11 5.49
CA GLU A 169 -30.00 12.26 4.70
C GLU A 169 -31.36 12.02 4.03
N ARG A 170 -31.62 10.81 3.52
CA ARG A 170 -32.86 10.46 2.85
C ARG A 170 -34.06 10.37 3.80
N TYR A 171 -33.85 9.86 5.01
CA TYR A 171 -34.94 9.59 5.97
C TYR A 171 -35.01 10.57 7.14
N GLY A 172 -34.12 11.57 7.20
CA GLY A 172 -34.13 12.62 8.23
C GLY A 172 -33.64 12.17 9.61
N GLY A 173 -32.65 11.27 9.66
CA GLY A 173 -32.10 10.71 10.90
C GLY A 173 -30.63 11.08 11.17
N ASP A 174 -30.12 10.72 12.35
CA ASP A 174 -28.68 10.79 12.66
C ASP A 174 -27.94 9.62 11.97
N PRO A 175 -26.92 9.88 11.13
CA PRO A 175 -26.17 8.82 10.45
C PRO A 175 -25.42 7.87 11.37
N LEU A 176 -25.18 8.26 12.63
CA LEU A 176 -24.49 7.43 13.62
C LEU A 176 -25.44 6.55 14.45
N ASP A 177 -26.75 6.78 14.41
CA ASP A 177 -27.70 5.97 15.18
C ASP A 177 -27.66 4.47 14.85
N PRO A 178 -27.53 4.05 13.58
CA PRO A 178 -27.41 2.62 13.28
C PRO A 178 -26.12 2.00 13.83
N LEU A 179 -25.01 2.76 13.86
CA LEU A 179 -23.75 2.29 14.45
C LEU A 179 -23.84 2.21 15.97
N ARG A 180 -24.48 3.19 16.61
CA ARG A 180 -24.72 3.16 18.06
C ARG A 180 -25.56 1.95 18.45
N ARG A 181 -26.64 1.68 17.72
CA ARG A 181 -27.46 0.47 17.92
C ARG A 181 -26.66 -0.80 17.74
N LEU A 182 -25.87 -0.94 16.67
CA LEU A 182 -25.03 -2.11 16.46
C LEU A 182 -24.03 -2.36 17.62
N VAL A 183 -23.49 -1.30 18.22
CA VAL A 183 -22.55 -1.40 19.36
C VAL A 183 -23.29 -1.75 20.66
N GLU A 184 -24.50 -1.23 20.85
CA GLU A 184 -25.32 -1.44 22.05
C GLU A 184 -26.02 -2.80 22.05
N ASP A 185 -26.54 -3.22 20.89
CA ASP A 185 -27.25 -4.48 20.66
C ASP A 185 -27.01 -4.99 19.22
N PRO A 186 -26.00 -5.85 18.99
CA PRO A 186 -25.63 -6.31 17.65
C PRO A 186 -26.69 -7.17 16.97
N ASP A 187 -27.70 -7.65 17.70
CA ASP A 187 -28.81 -8.43 17.16
C ASP A 187 -30.00 -7.54 16.70
N ASP A 188 -30.01 -6.25 17.03
CA ASP A 188 -31.08 -5.28 16.72
C ASP A 188 -30.66 -4.30 15.59
N LEU A 189 -30.28 -4.86 14.44
CA LEU A 189 -30.03 -4.08 13.23
C LEU A 189 -31.35 -3.75 12.51
N PRO A 190 -31.59 -2.49 12.11
CA PRO A 190 -32.75 -2.15 11.29
C PRO A 190 -32.67 -2.89 9.95
N GLU A 191 -33.79 -3.43 9.45
CA GLU A 191 -33.88 -4.21 8.20
C GLU A 191 -33.09 -3.67 6.98
N PRO A 192 -32.96 -2.36 6.73
CA PRO A 192 -32.11 -1.88 5.62
C PRO A 192 -30.59 -2.18 5.76
N LEU A 193 -30.13 -2.67 6.91
CA LEU A 193 -28.73 -3.07 7.16
C LEU A 193 -28.54 -4.58 7.30
N THR A 194 -29.62 -5.36 7.49
CA THR A 194 -29.56 -6.83 7.48
C THR A 194 -29.43 -7.39 6.06
N ASP A 195 -29.73 -6.58 5.05
CA ASP A 195 -29.58 -6.91 3.64
C ASP A 195 -28.55 -5.96 2.99
N LEU A 196 -27.28 -6.13 3.38
CA LEU A 196 -26.16 -5.45 2.71
C LEU A 196 -26.16 -5.75 1.20
N ASP A 197 -26.62 -6.94 0.79
CA ASP A 197 -26.76 -7.30 -0.63
C ASP A 197 -27.87 -6.50 -1.34
N ALA A 198 -28.84 -5.92 -0.61
CA ALA A 198 -29.88 -5.04 -1.16
C ALA A 198 -29.50 -3.56 -1.24
N LEU A 199 -28.31 -3.17 -0.77
CA LEU A 199 -27.78 -1.83 -1.06
C LEU A 199 -27.36 -1.80 -2.55
N PRO A 200 -27.99 -0.96 -3.40
CA PRO A 200 -27.55 -0.85 -4.78
C PRO A 200 -26.06 -0.43 -4.79
N ASP A 201 -25.26 -1.15 -5.57
CA ASP A 201 -23.80 -1.05 -5.76
C ASP A 201 -22.88 -1.98 -4.94
N LEU A 202 -23.36 -2.85 -4.03
CA LEU A 202 -22.47 -3.83 -3.36
C LEU A 202 -22.13 -5.06 -4.23
N ASP A 203 -23.03 -5.48 -5.13
CA ASP A 203 -22.77 -6.59 -6.09
C ASP A 203 -21.71 -6.25 -7.17
N ALA A 204 -21.31 -4.99 -7.29
CA ALA A 204 -20.26 -4.55 -8.20
C ALA A 204 -18.84 -4.67 -7.59
N LEU A 205 -18.72 -5.16 -6.35
CA LEU A 205 -17.46 -5.24 -5.61
C LEU A 205 -16.63 -6.49 -5.99
N PRO A 206 -15.47 -6.34 -6.66
CA PRO A 206 -14.54 -7.45 -6.78
C PRO A 206 -13.82 -7.69 -5.44
N GLY A 207 -14.03 -8.85 -4.81
CA GLY A 207 -13.13 -9.35 -3.76
C GLY A 207 -13.75 -9.70 -2.41
N LEU A 208 -15.08 -9.67 -2.24
CA LEU A 208 -15.73 -10.15 -1.00
C LEU A 208 -15.45 -11.65 -0.74
N ASP A 209 -15.26 -12.45 -1.80
CA ASP A 209 -14.91 -13.87 -1.71
C ASP A 209 -13.45 -14.14 -1.29
N ALA A 210 -12.61 -13.10 -1.20
CA ALA A 210 -11.17 -13.24 -0.93
C ALA A 210 -10.78 -12.87 0.51
N LEU A 211 -11.74 -12.70 1.42
CA LEU A 211 -11.47 -12.51 2.84
C LEU A 211 -10.93 -13.82 3.46
N PRO A 212 -9.67 -13.88 3.92
CA PRO A 212 -9.23 -15.01 4.74
C PRO A 212 -9.87 -14.88 6.13
N GLY A 213 -10.63 -15.90 6.56
CA GLY A 213 -11.14 -15.95 7.93
C GLY A 213 -12.53 -16.54 8.16
N ARG A 214 -13.20 -17.14 7.17
CA ARG A 214 -14.47 -17.85 7.44
C ARG A 214 -14.31 -19.23 8.10
N GLU A 215 -13.09 -19.71 8.30
CA GLU A 215 -12.83 -20.92 9.10
C GLU A 215 -11.73 -20.65 10.15
N GLY A 216 -12.15 -20.45 11.39
CA GLY A 216 -11.58 -21.09 12.59
C GLY A 216 -10.09 -21.04 12.93
N GLU A 217 -9.21 -20.37 12.20
CA GLU A 217 -7.76 -20.39 12.49
C GLU A 217 -7.30 -19.15 13.24
N ARG A 218 -6.95 -19.38 14.53
CA ARG A 218 -6.22 -18.43 15.36
C ARG A 218 -4.87 -18.15 14.70
N TRP A 219 -4.65 -16.89 14.30
CA TRP A 219 -3.38 -16.41 13.81
C TRP A 219 -2.32 -16.46 14.93
N GLU A 220 -1.35 -17.35 14.80
CA GLU A 220 -0.12 -17.36 15.59
C GLU A 220 0.94 -16.58 14.80
N GLY A 221 1.44 -15.48 15.35
CA GLY A 221 2.34 -14.56 14.65
C GLY A 221 3.67 -15.17 14.16
N PRO A 222 4.48 -14.43 13.38
CA PRO A 222 5.71 -14.96 12.77
C PRO A 222 6.81 -15.29 13.79
N PRO A 223 7.72 -16.24 13.48
CA PRO A 223 8.62 -16.91 14.43
C PRO A 223 9.82 -16.07 14.94
N TRP A 224 9.79 -14.75 14.79
CA TRP A 224 10.90 -13.87 15.20
C TRP A 224 10.51 -12.86 16.29
N THR A 225 9.41 -13.11 17.02
CA THR A 225 9.22 -12.47 18.31
C THR A 225 10.39 -12.81 19.23
N VAL A 226 11.23 -11.80 19.43
CA VAL A 226 12.37 -11.80 20.32
C VAL A 226 11.85 -12.07 21.72
N SER A 227 12.28 -13.18 22.32
CA SER A 227 12.16 -13.38 23.76
C SER A 227 12.87 -12.23 24.46
N GLY A 228 12.11 -11.39 25.16
CA GLY A 228 12.63 -10.46 26.16
C GLY A 228 13.05 -11.23 27.43
N PRO A 229 13.87 -10.59 28.28
CA PRO A 229 14.70 -11.23 29.31
C PRO A 229 13.94 -12.03 30.37
#